data_AF-A0A959USK8-F1
#
_entry.id   AF-A0A959USK8-F1
#
_cell.length_a   1.000
_cell.length_b   1.000
_cell.length_c   1.000
_cell.angle_alpha   90.00
_cell.angle_beta   90.00
_cell.angle_gamma   90.00
#
_symmetry.space_group_name_H-M   'P 1'
#
loop_
_entity.id
_entity.type
_entity.pdbx_description
1 polymer ?
#
loop_
_entity_poly.entity_id
_entity_poly.type
_entity_poly.pdbx_seq_one_letter_code
_entity_poly.pdbx_strand_id
1 'polypeptide(L)'
;AFGILAVGAVDHDRRTASFSSRGPSADGRVKPDVAAVGVQCAALSPWDAAIIGVNGTSFSSPLVAGAAACLWQLHPDRSNVEIMDAIRRSASQWDAPDAEQGFGIPDLWRAHLLLGGSDLTGLAGSKVLQVQPVPFDDFFVVELFTGAADRVKLQLTDAAGRIAWQAEQVVDTEAYLQLRVQDEPLQRLGAGVYVLQVELGGTTLARQVVKAGR
;
A
#
# COMPACT_ATOMS: atom_id res chain seq x y z
N ALA A 1 -16.91 -20.85 -8.43
CA ALA A 1 -16.98 -20.00 -9.64
C ALA A 1 -15.59 -19.50 -10.01
N PHE A 2 -15.30 -19.39 -11.30
CA PHE A 2 -14.09 -18.78 -11.84
C PHE A 2 -14.36 -17.30 -12.17
N GLY A 3 -13.33 -16.45 -12.18
CA GLY A 3 -13.48 -15.01 -12.50
C GLY A 3 -14.24 -14.19 -11.45
N ILE A 4 -14.41 -14.72 -10.22
CA ILE A 4 -15.02 -14.00 -9.09
C ILE A 4 -14.00 -13.87 -7.96
N LEU A 5 -13.88 -12.67 -7.41
CA LEU A 5 -13.12 -12.36 -6.21
C LEU A 5 -14.07 -12.40 -5.00
N ALA A 6 -13.99 -13.47 -4.21
CA ALA A 6 -14.73 -13.66 -2.97
C ALA A 6 -14.00 -12.95 -1.83
N VAL A 7 -14.74 -12.25 -0.98
CA VAL A 7 -14.18 -11.40 0.06
C VAL A 7 -14.70 -11.85 1.43
N GLY A 8 -13.77 -12.23 2.31
CA GLY A 8 -14.03 -12.52 3.73
C GLY A 8 -14.11 -11.24 4.56
N ALA A 9 -14.62 -11.38 5.78
CA ALA A 9 -14.74 -10.27 6.72
C ALA A 9 -13.73 -10.39 7.88
N VAL A 10 -13.06 -9.28 8.17
CA VAL A 10 -12.20 -9.10 9.37
C VAL A 10 -12.66 -7.91 10.21
N ASP A 11 -12.21 -7.84 11.45
CA ASP A 11 -12.27 -6.62 12.27
C ASP A 11 -11.07 -5.67 11.99
N HIS A 12 -11.05 -4.53 12.68
CA HIS A 12 -9.97 -3.54 12.56
C HIS A 12 -8.62 -4.05 13.08
N ASP A 13 -8.63 -5.10 13.92
CA ASP A 13 -7.43 -5.79 14.41
C ASP A 13 -7.02 -6.96 13.48
N ARG A 14 -7.60 -7.02 12.26
CA ARG A 14 -7.33 -8.05 11.24
C ARG A 14 -7.75 -9.47 11.65
N ARG A 15 -8.59 -9.61 12.68
CA ARG A 15 -9.11 -10.93 13.10
C ARG A 15 -10.32 -11.30 12.26
N THR A 16 -10.37 -12.57 11.84
CA THR A 16 -11.50 -13.09 11.07
C THR A 16 -12.81 -12.94 11.84
N ALA A 17 -13.82 -12.34 11.21
CA ALA A 17 -15.15 -12.22 11.79
C ALA A 17 -15.79 -13.60 11.97
N SER A 18 -16.48 -13.82 13.10
CA SER A 18 -17.11 -15.11 13.41
C SER A 18 -18.18 -15.54 12.39
N PHE A 19 -18.81 -14.57 11.71
CA PHE A 19 -19.79 -14.82 10.65
C PHE A 19 -19.17 -14.98 9.25
N SER A 20 -17.86 -14.76 9.10
CA SER A 20 -17.20 -14.89 7.80
C SER A 20 -17.22 -16.36 7.38
N SER A 21 -17.68 -16.62 6.16
CA SER A 21 -17.61 -17.97 5.59
C SER A 21 -16.16 -18.37 5.37
N ARG A 22 -15.89 -19.66 5.56
CA ARG A 22 -14.57 -20.26 5.44
C ARG A 22 -14.55 -21.20 4.25
N GLY A 23 -13.42 -21.24 3.56
CA GLY A 23 -13.19 -22.22 2.52
C GLY A 23 -12.60 -23.52 3.07
N PRO A 24 -11.86 -24.27 2.23
CA PRO A 24 -11.72 -24.04 0.78
C PRO A 24 -13.08 -24.15 0.05
N SER A 25 -13.15 -23.77 -1.23
CA SER A 25 -14.32 -24.16 -2.03
C SER A 25 -14.40 -25.68 -2.19
N ALA A 26 -15.56 -26.21 -2.59
CA ALA A 26 -15.79 -27.65 -2.72
C ALA A 26 -14.80 -28.37 -3.67
N ASP A 27 -14.16 -27.63 -4.58
CA ASP A 27 -13.13 -28.09 -5.51
C ASP A 27 -11.69 -27.85 -5.01
N GLY A 28 -11.52 -27.51 -3.73
CA GLY A 28 -10.22 -27.37 -3.07
C GLY A 28 -9.48 -26.06 -3.29
N ARG A 29 -10.06 -25.07 -4.00
CA ARG A 29 -9.42 -23.76 -4.19
C ARG A 29 -9.47 -22.92 -2.91
N VAL A 30 -8.46 -22.06 -2.74
CA VAL A 30 -8.42 -21.02 -1.70
C VAL A 30 -9.63 -20.10 -1.86
N LYS A 31 -10.49 -20.08 -0.83
CA LYS A 31 -11.63 -19.17 -0.67
C LYS A 31 -11.80 -18.81 0.82
N PRO A 32 -12.24 -17.59 1.16
CA PRO A 32 -12.35 -16.42 0.27
C PRO A 32 -11.02 -16.09 -0.43
N ASP A 33 -11.00 -15.28 -1.49
CA ASP A 33 -9.71 -14.92 -2.13
C ASP A 33 -8.93 -13.98 -1.23
N VAL A 34 -9.59 -12.96 -0.69
CA VAL A 34 -9.01 -11.94 0.18
C VAL A 34 -9.99 -11.60 1.30
N ALA A 35 -9.55 -10.82 2.28
CA ALA A 35 -10.39 -10.30 3.34
C ALA A 35 -10.36 -8.76 3.39
N ALA A 36 -11.45 -8.16 3.87
CA ALA A 36 -11.53 -6.73 4.15
C ALA A 36 -12.39 -6.48 5.39
N VAL A 37 -12.31 -5.27 5.95
CA VAL A 37 -13.08 -4.89 7.14
C VAL A 37 -14.56 -5.15 6.89
N GLY A 38 -15.16 -5.96 7.76
CA GLY A 38 -16.58 -6.29 7.76
C GLY A 38 -17.21 -6.25 9.14
N VAL A 39 -16.44 -5.95 10.19
CA VAL A 39 -16.93 -5.74 11.56
C VAL A 39 -16.80 -4.27 11.90
N GLN A 40 -17.88 -3.67 12.40
CA GLN A 40 -17.96 -2.24 12.72
C GLN A 40 -17.48 -1.37 11.55
N CYS A 41 -17.90 -1.74 10.33
CA CYS A 41 -17.66 -0.93 9.15
C CYS A 41 -18.46 0.36 9.29
N ALA A 42 -17.84 1.51 9.04
CA ALA A 42 -18.56 2.77 9.00
C ALA A 42 -19.50 2.80 7.79
N ALA A 43 -20.78 3.05 8.03
CA ALA A 43 -21.80 3.20 7.00
C ALA A 43 -22.76 4.34 7.35
N LEU A 44 -23.39 4.93 6.33
CA LEU A 44 -24.46 5.90 6.55
C LEU A 44 -25.75 5.14 6.88
N SER A 45 -26.39 5.53 7.98
CA SER A 45 -27.71 5.07 8.35
C SER A 45 -28.74 5.55 7.32
N PRO A 46 -29.62 4.67 6.82
CA PRO A 46 -30.63 5.04 5.83
C PRO A 46 -31.77 5.89 6.42
N TRP A 47 -31.81 6.06 7.75
CA TRP A 47 -32.93 6.71 8.45
C TRP A 47 -32.63 8.16 8.83
N ASP A 48 -31.39 8.44 9.23
CA ASP A 48 -30.99 9.71 9.85
C ASP A 48 -29.63 10.23 9.36
N ALA A 49 -29.04 9.57 8.36
CA ALA A 49 -27.71 9.89 7.81
C ALA A 49 -26.57 9.89 8.85
N ALA A 50 -26.80 9.31 10.03
CA ALA A 50 -25.75 9.13 11.03
C ALA A 50 -24.71 8.12 10.53
N ILE A 51 -23.45 8.29 10.95
CA ILE A 51 -22.42 7.27 10.75
C ILE A 51 -22.61 6.18 11.80
N ILE A 52 -22.86 4.96 11.35
CA ILE A 52 -23.08 3.79 12.20
C ILE A 52 -22.06 2.69 11.90
N GLY A 53 -21.84 1.81 12.87
CA GLY A 53 -21.05 0.59 12.69
C GLY A 53 -21.94 -0.57 12.25
N VAL A 54 -21.64 -1.16 11.09
CA VAL A 54 -22.37 -2.31 10.53
C VAL A 54 -21.47 -3.53 10.38
N ASN A 55 -22.07 -4.72 10.47
CA ASN A 55 -21.37 -5.99 10.40
C ASN A 55 -21.86 -6.81 9.19
N GLY A 56 -20.94 -7.38 8.41
CA GLY A 56 -21.27 -8.33 7.34
C GLY A 56 -20.21 -8.36 6.23
N THR A 57 -20.05 -9.52 5.60
CA THR A 57 -19.24 -9.65 4.37
C THR A 57 -19.81 -8.83 3.21
N SER A 58 -21.11 -8.50 3.25
CA SER A 58 -21.76 -7.54 2.35
C SER A 58 -21.16 -6.14 2.42
N PHE A 59 -20.41 -5.80 3.47
CA PHE A 59 -19.67 -4.53 3.57
C PHE A 59 -18.19 -4.70 3.18
N SER A 60 -17.60 -5.87 3.43
CA SER A 60 -16.26 -6.20 2.94
C SER A 60 -16.19 -6.26 1.40
N SER A 61 -17.20 -6.85 0.77
CA SER A 61 -17.29 -7.00 -0.69
C SER A 61 -17.25 -5.66 -1.45
N PRO A 62 -18.10 -4.65 -1.17
CA PRO A 62 -18.07 -3.36 -1.86
C PRO A 62 -16.80 -2.55 -1.57
N LEU A 63 -16.14 -2.73 -0.42
CA LEU A 63 -14.83 -2.11 -0.16
C LEU A 63 -13.79 -2.61 -1.18
N VAL A 64 -13.68 -3.93 -1.36
CA VAL A 64 -12.75 -4.51 -2.34
C VAL A 64 -13.21 -4.23 -3.78
N ALA A 65 -14.51 -4.17 -4.05
CA ALA A 65 -15.01 -3.79 -5.38
C ALA A 65 -14.64 -2.35 -5.75
N GLY A 66 -14.80 -1.39 -4.83
CA GLY A 66 -14.37 -0.01 -5.02
C GLY A 66 -12.86 0.10 -5.20
N ALA A 67 -12.10 -0.62 -4.39
CA ALA A 67 -10.65 -0.72 -4.53
C ALA A 67 -10.22 -1.27 -5.91
N ALA A 68 -10.86 -2.35 -6.37
CA ALA A 68 -10.61 -2.91 -7.70
C ALA A 68 -10.95 -1.92 -8.82
N ALA A 69 -12.04 -1.15 -8.67
CA ALA A 69 -12.41 -0.10 -9.62
C ALA A 69 -11.35 1.01 -9.70
N CYS A 70 -10.79 1.45 -8.56
CA CYS A 70 -9.69 2.41 -8.53
C CYS A 70 -8.43 1.87 -9.21
N LEU A 71 -8.06 0.62 -8.94
CA LEU A 71 -6.92 -0.03 -9.61
C LEU A 71 -7.13 -0.09 -11.13
N TRP A 72 -8.33 -0.42 -11.57
CA TRP A 72 -8.66 -0.50 -12.98
C TRP A 72 -8.69 0.88 -13.65
N GLN A 73 -9.12 1.91 -12.94
CA GLN A 73 -9.05 3.29 -13.44
C GLN A 73 -7.59 3.75 -13.63
N LEU A 74 -6.68 3.33 -12.74
CA LEU A 74 -5.25 3.61 -12.86
C LEU A 74 -4.57 2.79 -13.96
N HIS A 75 -5.09 1.60 -14.26
CA HIS A 75 -4.53 0.65 -15.23
C HIS A 75 -5.59 0.19 -16.24
N PRO A 76 -6.10 1.10 -17.09
CA PRO A 76 -7.26 0.83 -17.96
C PRO A 76 -6.99 -0.20 -19.05
N ASP A 77 -5.72 -0.50 -19.34
CA ASP A 77 -5.24 -1.50 -20.28
C ASP A 77 -5.20 -2.92 -19.69
N ARG A 78 -5.39 -3.08 -18.38
CA ARG A 78 -5.36 -4.38 -17.70
C ARG A 78 -6.71 -5.08 -17.77
N SER A 79 -6.63 -6.40 -17.93
CA SER A 79 -7.80 -7.29 -17.87
C SER A 79 -8.29 -7.49 -16.44
N ASN A 80 -9.54 -7.94 -16.31
CA ASN A 80 -10.12 -8.31 -15.01
C ASN A 80 -9.28 -9.37 -14.28
N VAL A 81 -8.70 -10.32 -15.02
CA VAL A 81 -7.86 -11.38 -14.46
C VAL A 81 -6.58 -10.81 -13.89
N GLU A 82 -5.92 -9.87 -14.58
CA GLU A 82 -4.72 -9.19 -14.09
C GLU A 82 -5.00 -8.36 -12.83
N ILE A 83 -6.12 -7.61 -12.80
CA ILE A 83 -6.53 -6.87 -11.59
C ILE A 83 -6.75 -7.81 -10.42
N MET A 84 -7.49 -8.91 -10.63
CA MET A 84 -7.75 -9.89 -9.58
C MET A 84 -6.48 -10.61 -9.09
N ASP A 85 -5.53 -10.90 -10.00
CA ASP A 85 -4.24 -11.49 -9.64
C ASP A 85 -3.40 -10.53 -8.81
N ALA A 86 -3.32 -9.26 -9.21
CA ALA A 86 -2.59 -8.24 -8.47
C ALA A 86 -3.14 -8.06 -7.05
N ILE A 87 -4.47 -8.06 -6.88
CA ILE A 87 -5.12 -7.97 -5.55
C ILE A 87 -4.77 -9.18 -4.66
N ARG A 88 -4.74 -10.40 -5.22
CA ARG A 88 -4.35 -11.60 -4.44
C ARG A 88 -2.88 -11.56 -4.07
N ARG A 89 -2.01 -11.27 -5.03
CA ARG A 89 -0.55 -11.21 -4.86
C ARG A 89 -0.10 -10.10 -3.93
N SER A 90 -0.92 -9.07 -3.77
CA SER A 90 -0.63 -7.98 -2.87
C SER A 90 -1.07 -8.22 -1.43
N ALA A 91 -1.81 -9.30 -1.18
CA ALA A 91 -2.41 -9.53 0.13
C ALA A 91 -1.41 -10.06 1.17
N SER A 92 -1.75 -9.81 2.45
CA SER A 92 -0.86 -9.95 3.61
C SER A 92 -0.30 -11.35 3.86
N GLN A 93 -0.89 -12.40 3.29
CA GLN A 93 -0.42 -13.79 3.43
C GLN A 93 -0.40 -14.51 2.08
N TRP A 94 0.00 -13.81 1.01
CA TRP A 94 0.14 -14.37 -0.33
C TRP A 94 0.88 -15.72 -0.36
N ASP A 95 2.00 -15.83 0.37
CA ASP A 95 2.84 -17.04 0.37
C ASP A 95 2.27 -18.18 1.24
N ALA A 96 1.31 -17.88 2.12
CA ALA A 96 0.72 -18.83 3.05
C ALA A 96 -0.79 -18.58 3.22
N PRO A 97 -1.60 -18.81 2.17
CA PRO A 97 -3.03 -18.60 2.25
C PRO A 97 -3.71 -19.64 3.16
N ASP A 98 -4.83 -19.25 3.76
CA ASP A 98 -5.65 -20.13 4.60
C ASP A 98 -7.12 -20.17 4.16
N ALA A 99 -7.92 -20.94 4.90
CA ALA A 99 -9.35 -21.07 4.67
C ALA A 99 -10.21 -19.96 5.31
N GLU A 100 -9.62 -19.09 6.13
CA GLU A 100 -10.32 -18.03 6.86
C GLU A 100 -10.31 -16.70 6.10
N GLN A 101 -9.13 -16.25 5.71
CA GLN A 101 -8.87 -14.96 5.06
C GLN A 101 -8.36 -15.11 3.63
N GLY A 102 -8.09 -16.34 3.17
CA GLY A 102 -7.56 -16.57 1.84
C GLY A 102 -6.11 -16.11 1.74
N PHE A 103 -5.82 -15.27 0.76
CA PHE A 103 -4.52 -14.60 0.62
C PHE A 103 -4.35 -13.42 1.61
N GLY A 104 -5.37 -13.11 2.42
CA GLY A 104 -5.31 -12.08 3.47
C GLY A 104 -5.88 -10.73 3.04
N ILE A 105 -5.41 -9.67 3.71
CA ILE A 105 -5.87 -8.30 3.46
C ILE A 105 -5.02 -7.69 2.33
N PRO A 106 -5.63 -7.22 1.23
CA PRO A 106 -4.90 -6.71 0.07
C PRO A 106 -4.28 -5.33 0.35
N ASP A 107 -3.00 -5.18 0.01
CA ASP A 107 -2.33 -3.89 -0.10
C ASP A 107 -2.54 -3.33 -1.52
N LEU A 108 -3.32 -2.25 -1.64
CA LEU A 108 -3.67 -1.70 -2.95
C LEU A 108 -2.51 -0.95 -3.61
N TRP A 109 -1.58 -0.40 -2.82
CA TRP A 109 -0.40 0.24 -3.38
C TRP A 109 0.53 -0.80 -4.00
N ARG A 110 0.76 -1.90 -3.28
CA ARG A 110 1.48 -3.06 -3.82
C ARG A 110 0.78 -3.64 -5.06
N ALA A 111 -0.55 -3.73 -5.08
CA ALA A 111 -1.30 -4.15 -6.27
C ALA A 111 -1.07 -3.21 -7.46
N HIS A 112 -1.13 -1.88 -7.24
CA HIS A 112 -0.85 -0.88 -8.26
C HIS A 112 0.56 -1.05 -8.86
N LEU A 113 1.57 -1.27 -8.02
CA LEU A 113 2.95 -1.47 -8.45
C LEU A 113 3.13 -2.75 -9.28
N LEU A 114 2.50 -3.86 -8.88
CA LEU A 114 2.49 -5.12 -9.64
C LEU A 114 1.87 -4.92 -11.04
N LEU A 115 0.77 -4.18 -11.13
CA LEU A 115 0.11 -3.87 -12.40
C LEU A 115 0.94 -2.93 -13.28
N GLY A 116 1.75 -2.06 -12.67
CA GLY A 116 2.74 -1.23 -13.36
C GLY A 116 3.96 -1.98 -13.89
N GLY A 117 4.05 -3.29 -13.67
CA GLY A 117 5.19 -4.11 -14.08
C GLY A 117 6.39 -4.03 -13.14
N SER A 118 6.22 -3.50 -11.92
CA SER A 118 7.29 -3.50 -10.92
C SER A 118 7.61 -4.94 -10.52
N ASP A 119 8.87 -5.34 -10.66
CA ASP A 119 9.33 -6.61 -10.12
C ASP A 119 9.48 -6.49 -8.60
N LEU A 120 8.45 -6.96 -7.91
CA LEU A 120 8.40 -7.05 -6.45
C LEU A 120 8.72 -8.48 -5.97
N THR A 121 9.16 -9.38 -6.84
CA THR A 121 9.55 -10.73 -6.42
C THR A 121 10.87 -10.68 -5.66
N GLY A 122 10.99 -11.49 -4.61
CA GLY A 122 12.22 -11.56 -3.81
C GLY A 122 12.50 -10.35 -2.92
N LEU A 123 11.50 -9.52 -2.59
CA LEU A 123 11.60 -8.49 -1.56
C LEU A 123 11.64 -9.13 -0.16
N ALA A 124 12.78 -9.72 0.19
CA ALA A 124 13.01 -10.33 1.50
C ALA A 124 13.46 -9.31 2.56
N GLY A 125 13.60 -8.05 2.20
CA GLY A 125 14.07 -6.99 3.09
C GLY A 125 13.67 -5.61 2.62
N SER A 126 13.95 -4.63 3.48
CA SER A 126 13.71 -3.21 3.25
C SER A 126 14.22 -2.75 1.88
N LYS A 127 13.37 -2.05 1.11
CA LYS A 127 13.74 -1.52 -0.20
C LYS A 127 13.06 -0.18 -0.47
N VAL A 128 13.86 0.80 -0.89
CA VAL A 128 13.33 2.05 -1.45
C VAL A 128 13.11 1.82 -2.95
N LEU A 129 11.88 1.99 -3.40
CA LEU A 129 11.44 1.70 -4.77
C LEU A 129 11.64 2.92 -5.67
N GLN A 130 11.09 4.07 -5.29
CA GLN A 130 11.19 5.29 -6.08
C GLN A 130 10.97 6.57 -5.26
N VAL A 131 11.27 7.71 -5.88
CA VAL A 131 11.05 9.05 -5.33
C VAL A 131 10.36 9.90 -6.40
N GLN A 132 9.25 10.55 -6.04
CA GLN A 132 8.46 11.37 -6.96
C GLN A 132 7.67 12.51 -6.28
N PRO A 133 7.31 13.59 -6.97
CA PRO A 133 7.81 13.94 -8.30
C PRO A 133 9.27 14.38 -8.24
N VAL A 134 9.98 14.22 -9.35
CA VAL A 134 11.28 14.86 -9.57
C VAL A 134 11.17 15.57 -10.92
N PRO A 135 11.22 16.92 -10.98
CA PRO A 135 11.45 17.86 -9.88
C PRO A 135 10.32 17.90 -8.83
N PHE A 136 10.66 18.25 -7.59
CA PHE A 136 9.69 18.48 -6.52
C PHE A 136 9.59 19.97 -6.17
N ASP A 137 8.41 20.41 -5.75
CA ASP A 137 8.22 21.77 -5.22
C ASP A 137 8.15 21.74 -3.68
N ASP A 138 6.97 21.60 -3.08
CA ASP A 138 6.82 21.65 -1.63
C ASP A 138 6.94 20.28 -0.95
N PHE A 139 6.85 19.20 -1.72
CA PHE A 139 6.85 17.84 -1.21
C PHE A 139 7.43 16.88 -2.23
N PHE A 140 7.98 15.77 -1.74
CA PHE A 140 8.18 14.57 -2.53
C PHE A 140 7.62 13.37 -1.75
N VAL A 141 7.44 12.26 -2.44
CA VAL A 141 6.96 10.99 -1.94
C VAL A 141 8.09 9.99 -2.15
N VAL A 142 8.42 9.27 -1.08
CA VAL A 142 9.32 8.12 -1.14
C VAL A 142 8.47 6.86 -1.09
N GLU A 143 8.58 6.05 -2.11
CA GLU A 143 7.91 4.75 -2.16
C GLU A 143 8.88 3.67 -1.73
N LEU A 144 8.45 2.85 -0.79
CA LEU A 144 9.31 1.87 -0.15
C LEU A 144 8.52 0.66 0.33
N PHE A 145 9.21 -0.47 0.40
CA PHE A 145 8.80 -1.64 1.16
C PHE A 145 9.64 -1.67 2.44
N THR A 146 9.00 -1.63 3.61
CA THR A 146 9.72 -1.50 4.89
C THR A 146 10.43 -2.78 5.32
N GLY A 147 9.92 -3.96 4.97
CA GLY A 147 10.37 -5.21 5.60
C GLY A 147 10.38 -5.07 7.13
N ALA A 148 11.40 -5.60 7.80
CA ALA A 148 11.50 -5.49 9.26
C ALA A 148 11.88 -4.09 9.80
N ALA A 149 12.09 -3.08 8.94
CA ALA A 149 12.48 -1.74 9.39
C ALA A 149 11.28 -0.93 9.89
N ASP A 150 11.43 -0.33 11.06
CA ASP A 150 10.42 0.49 11.73
C ASP A 150 10.66 2.00 11.55
N ARG A 151 11.74 2.37 10.85
CA ARG A 151 12.16 3.76 10.69
C ARG A 151 12.92 3.98 9.39
N VAL A 152 12.67 5.12 8.77
CA VAL A 152 13.36 5.59 7.56
C VAL A 152 14.01 6.94 7.83
N LYS A 153 15.28 7.07 7.46
CA LYS A 153 16.02 8.33 7.52
C LYS A 153 16.19 8.89 6.12
N LEU A 154 16.06 10.20 6.00
CA LEU A 154 16.18 10.91 4.75
C LEU A 154 17.15 12.07 4.92
N GLN A 155 17.98 12.31 3.91
CA GLN A 155 18.96 13.38 3.91
C GLN A 155 19.13 13.94 2.51
N LEU A 156 19.06 15.27 2.37
CA LEU A 156 19.40 15.98 1.14
C LEU A 156 20.75 16.66 1.31
N THR A 157 21.67 16.38 0.39
CA THR A 157 22.95 17.07 0.30
C THR A 157 23.03 17.92 -0.96
N ASP A 158 23.65 19.10 -0.85
CA ASP A 158 23.91 19.97 -2.00
C ASP A 158 25.11 19.47 -2.84
N ALA A 159 25.40 20.15 -3.95
CA ALA A 159 26.51 19.79 -4.84
C ALA A 159 27.90 19.89 -4.18
N ALA A 160 28.02 20.59 -3.03
CA ALA A 160 29.25 20.66 -2.24
C ALA A 160 29.32 19.57 -1.16
N GLY A 161 28.33 18.67 -1.10
CA GLY A 161 28.24 17.60 -0.09
C GLY A 161 27.75 18.07 1.27
N ARG A 162 27.26 19.31 1.39
CA ARG A 162 26.73 19.84 2.67
C ARG A 162 25.30 19.37 2.87
N ILE A 163 24.96 19.01 4.10
CA ILE A 163 23.60 18.63 4.46
C ILE A 163 22.71 19.87 4.42
N ALA A 164 21.77 19.88 3.47
CA ALA A 164 20.81 20.97 3.30
C ALA A 164 19.52 20.70 4.07
N TRP A 165 19.14 19.42 4.22
CA TRP A 165 17.94 18.99 4.93
C TRP A 165 18.07 17.54 5.39
N GLN A 166 17.39 17.18 6.48
CA GLN A 166 17.31 15.80 6.99
C GLN A 166 16.00 15.58 7.75
N ALA A 167 15.49 14.35 7.72
CA ALA A 167 14.34 13.92 8.50
C ALA A 167 14.42 12.43 8.85
N GLU A 168 13.65 12.03 9.85
CA GLU A 168 13.48 10.63 10.25
C GLU A 168 11.99 10.39 10.55
N GLN A 169 11.46 9.27 10.05
CA GLN A 169 10.03 8.93 10.13
C GLN A 169 9.88 7.49 10.61
N VAL A 170 9.00 7.29 11.60
CA VAL A 170 8.58 5.95 12.03
C VAL A 170 7.60 5.39 10.99
N VAL A 171 7.76 4.12 10.65
CA VAL A 171 6.98 3.43 9.61
C VAL A 171 6.53 2.06 10.08
N ASP A 172 5.39 1.60 9.57
CA ASP A 172 4.92 0.24 9.81
C ASP A 172 5.85 -0.79 9.16
N THR A 173 6.12 -1.90 9.84
CA THR A 173 6.93 -2.99 9.29
C THR A 173 6.12 -3.84 8.30
N GLU A 174 6.83 -4.53 7.41
CA GLU A 174 6.30 -5.43 6.38
C GLU A 174 5.22 -4.77 5.48
N ALA A 175 5.36 -3.46 5.25
CA ALA A 175 4.36 -2.64 4.57
C ALA A 175 4.94 -1.98 3.31
N TYR A 176 4.10 -1.83 2.28
CA TYR A 176 4.38 -0.95 1.14
C TYR A 176 3.82 0.43 1.45
N LEU A 177 4.67 1.45 1.44
CA LEU A 177 4.32 2.79 1.88
C LEU A 177 4.62 3.83 0.81
N GLN A 178 3.75 4.84 0.78
CA GLN A 178 4.01 6.14 0.15
C GLN A 178 4.29 7.17 1.24
N LEU A 179 5.56 7.34 1.60
CA LEU A 179 5.94 8.34 2.58
C LEU A 179 5.98 9.72 1.93
N ARG A 180 4.91 10.50 2.12
CA ARG A 180 4.89 11.91 1.73
C ARG A 180 5.74 12.73 2.70
N VAL A 181 6.79 13.34 2.18
CA VAL A 181 7.69 14.22 2.93
C VAL A 181 7.35 15.66 2.59
N GLN A 182 6.90 16.40 3.60
CA GLN A 182 6.53 17.80 3.47
C GLN A 182 6.72 18.51 4.81
N ASP A 183 7.71 19.39 4.89
CA ASP A 183 7.95 20.24 6.05
C ASP A 183 8.47 21.62 5.65
N GLU A 184 8.47 22.55 6.61
CA GLU A 184 8.89 23.93 6.36
C GLU A 184 10.39 24.03 5.98
N PRO A 185 11.33 23.35 6.65
CA PRO A 185 12.73 23.35 6.22
C PRO A 185 12.95 22.91 4.77
N LEU A 186 12.24 21.87 4.31
CA LEU A 186 12.31 21.37 2.94
C LEU A 186 11.83 22.43 1.93
N GLN A 187 10.73 23.11 2.24
CA GLN A 187 10.15 24.15 1.37
C GLN A 187 11.06 25.38 1.23
N ARG A 188 11.90 25.65 2.25
CA ARG A 188 12.86 26.76 2.24
C ARG A 188 14.14 26.47 1.48
N LEU A 189 14.33 25.23 0.98
CA LEU A 189 15.48 24.91 0.14
C LEU A 189 15.48 25.79 -1.12
N GLY A 190 16.66 26.28 -1.48
CA GLY A 190 16.86 26.96 -2.75
C GLY A 190 16.57 26.04 -3.93
N ALA A 191 16.14 26.62 -5.05
CA ALA A 191 16.02 25.88 -6.30
C ALA A 191 17.39 25.29 -6.69
N GLY A 192 17.43 24.03 -7.10
CA GLY A 192 18.69 23.40 -7.45
C GLY A 192 18.67 21.88 -7.44
N VAL A 193 19.84 21.32 -7.71
CA VAL A 193 20.07 19.87 -7.71
C VAL A 193 20.59 19.45 -6.33
N TYR A 194 20.00 18.38 -5.80
CA TYR A 194 20.38 17.76 -4.54
C TYR A 194 20.56 16.26 -4.73
N VAL A 195 21.29 15.63 -3.82
CA VAL A 195 21.32 14.17 -3.68
C VAL A 195 20.49 13.78 -2.47
N LEU A 196 19.40 13.04 -2.69
CA LEU A 196 18.60 12.44 -1.64
C LEU A 196 19.18 11.07 -1.28
N GLN A 197 19.58 10.91 -0.03
CA GLN A 197 19.90 9.63 0.58
C GLN A 197 18.73 9.18 1.43
N VAL A 198 18.27 7.95 1.22
CA VAL A 198 17.22 7.29 2.00
C VAL A 198 17.81 6.03 2.62
N GLU A 199 17.82 5.95 3.95
CA GLU A 199 18.29 4.80 4.71
C GLU A 199 17.11 4.08 5.37
N LEU A 200 17.01 2.78 5.14
CA LEU A 200 15.91 1.93 5.61
C LEU A 200 16.44 0.51 5.88
N GLY A 201 16.35 0.04 7.12
CA GLY A 201 16.72 -1.33 7.50
C GLY A 201 18.18 -1.70 7.17
N GLY A 202 19.11 -0.74 7.26
CA GLY A 202 20.52 -0.94 6.90
C GLY A 202 20.82 -0.89 5.40
N THR A 203 19.81 -0.70 4.55
CA THR A 203 19.98 -0.38 3.13
C THR A 203 20.00 1.13 2.92
N THR A 204 20.78 1.60 1.96
CA THR A 204 20.82 3.02 1.58
C THR A 204 20.62 3.15 0.08
N LEU A 205 19.67 4.00 -0.32
CA LEU A 205 19.49 4.44 -1.71
C LEU A 205 19.91 5.90 -1.83
N ALA A 206 20.75 6.22 -2.81
CA ALA A 206 21.07 7.60 -3.18
C ALA A 206 20.48 7.92 -4.56
N ARG A 207 19.76 9.05 -4.67
CA ARG A 207 19.14 9.48 -5.93
C ARG A 207 19.30 10.99 -6.11
N GLN A 208 19.68 11.41 -7.31
CA GLN A 208 19.64 12.82 -7.67
C GLN A 208 18.18 13.29 -7.76
N VAL A 209 17.89 14.40 -7.10
CA VAL A 209 16.58 15.07 -7.13
C VAL A 209 16.76 16.55 -7.44
N VAL A 210 15.69 17.21 -7.87
CA VAL A 210 15.70 18.62 -8.24
C VAL A 210 14.60 19.34 -7.48
N LYS A 211 14.95 20.39 -6.72
CA LYS A 211 14.00 21.34 -6.15
C LYS A 211 13.65 22.36 -7.22
N ALA A 212 12.37 22.42 -7.58
CA ALA A 212 11.85 23.46 -8.47
C ALA A 212 11.96 24.84 -7.82
N GLY A 213 12.31 25.84 -8.62
CA GLY A 213 12.19 27.24 -8.22
C GLY A 213 10.74 27.68 -8.25
N ARG A 214 10.34 28.43 -7.23
CA ARG A 214 9.07 29.16 -7.23
C ARG A 214 9.14 30.36 -8.18
#